data_AF-A0A521PPC7-F1
#
_entry.id   AF-A0A521PPC7-F1
#
_cell.length_a   1.000
_cell.length_b   1.000
_cell.length_c   1.000
_cell.angle_alpha   90.00
_cell.angle_beta   90.00
_cell.angle_gamma   90.00
#
_symmetry.space_group_name_H-M   'P 1'
#
loop_
_entity.id
_entity.type
_entity.pdbx_description
1 polymer ?
#
loop_
_entity_poly.entity_id
_entity_poly.type
_entity_poly.pdbx_seq_one_letter_code
_entity_poly.pdbx_strand_id
1 'polypeptide(L)'
;MLPRAAPTALFLALFAGLALSACATGAQEPGRLEVSPAITSSKTPSGRGEAYYAAAVRAIGRRDYETALETLQAAKAVAPADLRILNAFGVVYDKLGRFDISARYYTAALALDPASSVIQANMAYSRELGRKAVIPRDDRSGSAPGACPNPPADPDRRPACEV
;
A
#
# COMPACT_ATOMS: atom_id res chain seq x y z
N MET A 1 -50.86 -46.61 17.22
CA MET A 1 -52.26 -46.15 17.29
C MET A 1 -52.37 -45.14 18.42
N LEU A 2 -52.59 -43.85 18.12
CA LEU A 2 -52.90 -42.79 19.11
C LEU A 2 -54.36 -42.91 19.59
N PRO A 3 -54.68 -42.32 20.75
CA PRO A 3 -55.49 -41.09 20.74
C PRO A 3 -54.92 -40.04 21.74
N ARG A 4 -54.64 -38.78 21.37
CA ARG A 4 -55.53 -37.60 21.23
C ARG A 4 -56.50 -37.37 22.41
N ALA A 5 -56.20 -36.35 23.24
CA ALA A 5 -57.05 -35.17 23.52
C ALA A 5 -56.78 -34.61 24.94
N ALA A 6 -56.46 -33.32 25.02
CA ALA A 6 -56.46 -32.53 26.26
C ALA A 6 -57.90 -32.04 26.58
N PRO A 7 -58.16 -31.58 27.82
CA PRO A 7 -58.64 -30.20 27.93
C PRO A 7 -58.16 -29.43 29.19
N THR A 8 -57.78 -28.17 28.94
CA THR A 8 -58.16 -26.94 29.68
C THR A 8 -58.43 -27.04 31.18
N ALA A 9 -57.54 -26.47 32.00
CA ALA A 9 -57.68 -25.11 32.53
C ALA A 9 -58.82 -24.96 33.55
N LEU A 10 -58.49 -25.06 34.84
CA LEU A 10 -59.29 -24.52 35.93
C LEU A 10 -58.62 -23.24 36.42
N PHE A 11 -59.18 -22.11 35.97
CA PHE A 11 -58.93 -20.76 36.45
C PHE A 11 -59.38 -20.64 37.91
N LEU A 12 -58.54 -20.10 38.79
CA LEU A 12 -59.00 -19.25 39.89
C LEU A 12 -58.03 -18.08 40.05
N ALA A 13 -58.53 -16.93 39.62
CA ALA A 13 -57.91 -15.63 39.74
C ALA A 13 -57.97 -15.13 41.17
N LEU A 14 -56.93 -14.42 41.61
CA LEU A 14 -57.11 -13.31 42.53
C LEU A 14 -56.05 -12.24 42.23
N PHE A 15 -56.55 -11.16 41.63
CA PHE A 15 -55.86 -9.91 41.32
C PHE A 15 -55.72 -9.07 42.59
N ALA A 16 -54.50 -8.66 42.95
CA ALA A 16 -54.19 -7.43 43.70
C ALA A 16 -52.66 -7.32 43.82
N GLY A 17 -51.96 -6.25 43.46
CA GLY A 17 -52.33 -5.00 42.82
C GLY A 17 -51.06 -4.40 42.19
N LEU A 18 -51.23 -3.71 41.07
CA LEU A 18 -50.19 -2.87 40.46
C LEU A 18 -50.17 -1.51 41.17
N ALA A 19 -48.99 -1.07 41.61
CA ALA A 19 -48.63 0.35 41.63
C ALA A 19 -47.10 0.50 41.58
N LEU A 20 -46.66 1.36 40.66
CA LEU A 20 -45.32 1.56 40.12
C LEU A 20 -44.37 2.32 41.07
N SER A 21 -43.07 2.06 40.96
CA SER A 21 -42.00 3.07 40.74
C SER A 21 -40.63 2.36 40.79
N ALA A 22 -40.07 1.94 39.66
CA ALA A 22 -39.19 2.73 38.80
C ALA A 22 -37.86 3.15 39.46
N CYS A 23 -36.85 2.29 39.35
CA CYS A 23 -35.48 2.70 39.02
C CYS A 23 -34.90 1.68 38.04
N ALA A 24 -34.61 2.18 36.84
CA ALA A 24 -34.13 1.44 35.70
C ALA A 24 -32.60 1.39 35.70
N THR A 25 -32.02 0.22 35.49
CA THR A 25 -30.84 -0.06 34.66
C THR A 25 -30.64 -1.58 34.72
N GLY A 26 -30.85 -2.35 33.66
CA GLY A 26 -30.27 -2.20 32.33
C GLY A 26 -29.33 -3.39 32.16
N ALA A 27 -29.72 -4.31 31.28
CA ALA A 27 -29.04 -5.58 31.00
C ALA A 27 -27.53 -5.43 30.75
N GLN A 28 -26.74 -6.44 31.14
CA GLN A 28 -25.48 -6.71 30.45
C GLN A 28 -25.16 -8.21 30.45
N GLU A 29 -25.03 -8.69 29.21
CA GLU A 29 -24.74 -10.02 28.68
C GLU A 29 -23.40 -10.66 29.14
N PRO A 30 -23.26 -11.99 29.05
CA PRO A 30 -21.97 -12.67 29.15
C PRO A 30 -21.17 -12.44 27.85
N GLY A 31 -20.15 -11.60 27.90
CA GLY A 31 -19.34 -11.34 26.70
C GLY A 31 -18.33 -10.23 26.86
N ARG A 32 -17.49 -10.28 27.90
CA ARG A 32 -16.27 -9.46 27.91
C ARG A 32 -15.23 -10.14 27.00
N LEU A 33 -15.32 -9.87 25.70
CA LEU A 33 -14.13 -9.80 24.87
C LEU A 33 -13.30 -8.64 25.45
N GLU A 34 -12.30 -8.98 26.26
CA GLU A 34 -11.24 -8.04 26.56
C GLU A 34 -10.51 -7.73 25.26
N VAL A 35 -10.88 -6.62 24.64
CA VAL A 35 -10.05 -5.98 23.63
C VAL A 35 -8.90 -5.33 24.39
N SER A 36 -7.88 -6.13 24.68
CA SER A 36 -6.56 -5.61 25.07
C SER A 36 -6.09 -4.64 23.98
N PRO A 37 -5.58 -3.45 24.33
CA PRO A 37 -5.11 -2.51 23.33
C PRO A 37 -3.90 -3.10 22.60
N ALA A 38 -4.13 -3.57 21.39
CA ALA A 38 -3.10 -3.97 20.45
C ALA A 38 -2.38 -2.71 19.93
N ILE A 39 -1.56 -2.07 20.77
CA ILE A 39 -0.60 -1.04 20.35
C ILE A 39 0.54 -0.95 21.37
N THR A 40 1.15 -2.08 21.70
CA THR A 40 2.56 -2.04 22.10
C THR A 40 3.36 -2.12 20.81
N SER A 41 3.74 -0.94 20.31
CA SER A 41 4.71 -0.77 19.22
C SER A 41 6.05 -1.32 19.68
N SER A 42 6.23 -2.64 19.59
CA SER A 42 7.47 -3.29 19.96
C SER A 42 8.46 -3.04 18.84
N LYS A 43 9.45 -2.19 19.12
CA LYS A 43 10.67 -1.96 18.33
C LYS A 43 11.49 -3.24 18.06
N THR A 44 11.04 -4.38 18.58
CA THR A 44 11.60 -5.70 18.34
C THR A 44 11.13 -6.19 16.96
N PRO A 45 12.05 -6.51 16.04
CA PRO A 45 11.69 -7.18 14.79
C PRO A 45 10.92 -8.44 15.13
N SER A 46 9.68 -8.55 14.64
CA SER A 46 8.97 -9.81 14.71
C SER A 46 9.74 -10.84 13.88
N GLY A 47 9.96 -12.05 14.40
CA GLY A 47 10.73 -13.07 13.68
C GLY A 47 10.18 -13.38 12.29
N ARG A 48 8.85 -13.27 12.11
CA ARG A 48 8.19 -13.37 10.80
C ARG A 48 8.50 -12.17 9.90
N GLY A 49 8.44 -10.95 10.42
CA GLY A 49 8.80 -9.74 9.67
C GLY A 49 10.24 -9.77 9.18
N GLU A 50 11.17 -10.24 10.03
CA GLU A 50 12.57 -10.44 9.66
C GLU A 50 12.75 -11.48 8.54
N ALA A 51 12.04 -12.60 8.63
CA ALA A 51 12.11 -13.65 7.61
C ALA A 51 11.61 -13.16 6.24
N TYR A 52 10.48 -12.45 6.21
CA TYR A 52 9.99 -11.82 4.98
C TYR A 52 10.95 -10.77 4.46
N TYR A 53 11.48 -9.89 5.31
CA TYR A 53 12.47 -8.90 4.92
C TYR A 53 13.72 -9.55 4.29
N ALA A 54 14.28 -10.59 4.92
CA ALA A 54 15.42 -11.31 4.38
C ALA A 54 15.12 -11.97 3.03
N ALA A 55 13.91 -12.53 2.85
CA ALA A 55 13.48 -13.09 1.57
C ALA A 55 13.35 -12.00 0.48
N ALA A 56 12.80 -10.84 0.82
CA ALA A 56 12.73 -9.69 -0.09
C ALA A 56 14.14 -9.23 -0.50
N VAL A 57 15.08 -9.11 0.44
CA VAL A 57 16.48 -8.73 0.13
C VAL A 57 17.12 -9.71 -0.86
N ARG A 58 16.89 -11.02 -0.70
CA ARG A 58 17.37 -12.02 -1.68
C ARG A 58 16.72 -11.84 -3.05
N ALA A 59 15.42 -11.56 -3.12
CA ALA A 59 14.72 -11.30 -4.37
C ALA A 59 15.25 -10.03 -5.07
N ILE A 60 15.47 -8.95 -4.32
CA ILE A 60 16.11 -7.71 -4.80
C ILE A 60 17.50 -8.00 -5.39
N GLY A 61 18.30 -8.81 -4.70
CA GLY A 61 19.64 -9.21 -5.18
C GLY A 61 19.60 -9.99 -6.50
N ARG A 62 18.54 -10.77 -6.73
CA ARG A 62 18.28 -11.47 -8.01
C ARG A 62 17.60 -10.60 -9.06
N ARG A 63 17.30 -9.33 -8.74
CA ARG A 63 16.51 -8.40 -9.59
C ARG A 63 15.08 -8.88 -9.87
N ASP A 64 14.59 -9.77 -9.02
CA ASP A 64 13.21 -10.26 -9.03
C ASP A 64 12.34 -9.30 -8.23
N TYR A 65 11.98 -8.19 -8.86
CA TYR A 65 11.31 -7.07 -8.20
C TYR A 65 9.83 -7.35 -7.90
N GLU A 66 9.20 -8.25 -8.66
CA GLU A 66 7.83 -8.69 -8.41
C GLU A 66 7.76 -9.46 -7.08
N THR A 67 8.55 -10.53 -6.95
CA THR A 67 8.64 -11.31 -5.70
C THR A 67 9.10 -10.42 -4.53
N ALA A 68 10.02 -9.49 -4.78
CA ALA A 68 10.46 -8.55 -3.75
C ALA A 68 9.31 -7.69 -3.22
N LEU A 69 8.45 -7.14 -4.08
CA LEU A 69 7.31 -6.32 -3.67
C LEU A 69 6.27 -7.14 -2.91
N GLU A 70 5.92 -8.33 -3.38
CA GLU A 70 4.99 -9.23 -2.68
C GLU A 70 5.51 -9.58 -1.28
N THR A 71 6.79 -9.93 -1.20
CA THR A 71 7.41 -10.29 0.07
C THR A 71 7.52 -9.10 1.01
N LEU A 72 7.82 -7.90 0.49
CA LEU A 72 7.84 -6.67 1.29
C LEU A 72 6.45 -6.29 1.79
N GLN A 73 5.38 -6.57 1.03
CA GLN A 73 4.01 -6.37 1.50
C GLN A 73 3.70 -7.29 2.68
N ALA A 74 4.07 -8.58 2.59
CA ALA A 74 3.95 -9.51 3.70
C ALA A 74 4.78 -9.04 4.92
N ALA A 75 6.00 -8.56 4.70
CA ALA A 75 6.85 -8.02 5.76
C ALA A 75 6.20 -6.81 6.45
N LYS A 76 5.67 -5.86 5.67
CA LYS A 76 5.00 -4.66 6.17
C LYS A 76 3.70 -4.99 6.92
N ALA A 77 2.96 -6.02 6.52
CA ALA A 77 1.77 -6.44 7.23
C ALA A 77 2.08 -6.89 8.67
N VAL A 78 3.26 -7.45 8.90
CA VAL A 78 3.69 -7.89 10.25
C VAL A 78 4.41 -6.77 11.01
N ALA A 79 5.20 -5.94 10.31
CA ALA A 79 5.97 -4.85 10.91
C ALA A 79 5.78 -3.54 10.11
N PRO A 80 4.63 -2.86 10.27
CA PRO A 80 4.24 -1.75 9.41
C PRO A 80 5.12 -0.50 9.52
N ALA A 81 5.84 -0.38 10.64
CA ALA A 81 6.76 0.72 10.98
C ALA A 81 8.22 0.25 11.06
N ASP A 82 8.60 -0.85 10.41
CA ASP A 82 10.02 -1.19 10.26
C ASP A 82 10.65 -0.32 9.17
N LEU A 83 11.60 0.52 9.58
CA LEU A 83 12.32 1.45 8.73
C LEU A 83 13.04 0.73 7.57
N ARG A 84 13.58 -0.48 7.80
CA ARG A 84 14.29 -1.26 6.78
C ARG A 84 13.34 -1.72 5.68
N ILE A 85 12.12 -2.12 6.04
CA ILE A 85 11.09 -2.55 5.09
C ILE A 85 10.66 -1.36 4.22
N LEU A 86 10.40 -0.20 4.82
CA LEU A 86 10.06 1.02 4.07
C LEU A 86 11.19 1.45 3.13
N ASN A 87 12.44 1.40 3.59
CA ASN A 87 13.61 1.66 2.77
C ASN A 87 13.69 0.71 1.57
N ALA A 88 13.48 -0.59 1.79
CA ALA A 88 13.54 -1.60 0.74
C ALA A 88 12.46 -1.38 -0.33
N PHE A 89 11.24 -0.94 0.04
CA PHE A 89 10.24 -0.52 -0.95
C PHE A 89 10.76 0.61 -1.82
N GLY A 90 11.35 1.66 -1.22
CA GLY A 90 11.95 2.78 -1.97
C GLY A 90 13.00 2.28 -2.97
N VAL A 91 13.93 1.44 -2.52
CA VAL A 91 14.98 0.87 -3.37
C VAL A 91 14.40 0.05 -4.52
N VAL A 92 13.37 -0.76 -4.28
CA VAL A 92 12.74 -1.55 -5.35
C VAL A 92 12.06 -0.63 -6.38
N TYR A 93 11.33 0.39 -5.95
CA TYR A 93 10.71 1.33 -6.87
C TYR A 93 11.73 2.19 -7.63
N ASP A 94 12.88 2.52 -7.05
CA ASP A 94 14.00 3.13 -7.79
C ASP A 94 14.50 2.21 -8.91
N LYS A 95 14.64 0.91 -8.65
CA LYS A 95 15.04 -0.06 -9.67
C LYS A 95 14.02 -0.23 -10.78
N LEU A 96 12.74 0.01 -10.49
CA LEU A 96 11.64 0.01 -11.45
C LEU A 96 11.46 1.36 -12.16
N GLY A 97 12.27 2.37 -11.86
CA GLY A 97 12.15 3.73 -12.43
C GLY A 97 10.93 4.51 -11.93
N ARG A 98 10.26 4.02 -10.88
CA ARG A 98 9.08 4.63 -10.26
C ARG A 98 9.50 5.55 -9.12
N PHE A 99 10.27 6.58 -9.46
CA PHE A 99 10.85 7.52 -8.50
C PHE A 99 9.78 8.29 -7.72
N ASP A 100 8.60 8.48 -8.30
CA ASP A 100 7.41 9.05 -7.67
C ASP A 100 6.94 8.22 -6.46
N ILE A 101 6.90 6.90 -6.61
CA ILE A 101 6.48 5.98 -5.54
C ILE A 101 7.62 5.82 -4.52
N SER A 102 8.85 5.68 -5.01
CA SER A 102 10.04 5.56 -4.16
C SER A 102 10.15 6.70 -3.14
N ALA A 103 9.96 7.94 -3.59
CA ALA A 103 10.00 9.13 -2.73
C ALA A 103 8.97 9.08 -1.59
N ARG A 104 7.78 8.50 -1.82
CA ARG A 104 6.76 8.34 -0.78
C ARG A 104 7.22 7.39 0.32
N TYR A 105 7.84 6.27 -0.06
CA TYR A 105 8.35 5.29 0.92
C TYR A 105 9.54 5.83 1.71
N TYR A 106 10.48 6.54 1.08
CA TYR A 106 11.56 7.21 1.81
C TYR A 106 11.02 8.31 2.74
N THR A 107 10.01 9.07 2.32
CA THR A 107 9.37 10.07 3.18
C THR A 107 8.71 9.41 4.39
N ALA A 108 8.02 8.28 4.20
CA ALA A 108 7.44 7.51 5.30
C ALA A 108 8.53 6.96 6.24
N ALA A 109 9.67 6.51 5.72
CA ALA A 109 10.80 6.07 6.53
C ALA A 109 11.42 7.22 7.35
N LEU A 110 11.62 8.39 6.74
CA LEU A 110 12.12 9.60 7.43
C LEU A 110 11.14 10.14 8.47
N ALA A 111 9.84 9.89 8.32
CA ALA A 111 8.87 10.21 9.36
C ALA A 111 9.06 9.36 10.63
N LEU A 112 9.64 8.15 10.51
CA LEU A 112 9.97 7.29 11.65
C LEU A 112 11.34 7.63 12.26
N ASP A 113 12.32 7.94 11.42
CA ASP A 113 13.65 8.40 11.84
C ASP A 113 14.15 9.51 10.92
N PRO A 114 13.93 10.78 11.31
CA PRO A 114 14.36 11.93 10.52
C PRO A 114 15.89 12.03 10.39
N ALA A 115 16.65 11.44 11.33
CA ALA A 115 18.11 11.51 11.38
C ALA A 115 18.79 10.37 10.59
N SER A 116 18.01 9.49 9.95
CA SER A 116 18.56 8.33 9.25
C SER A 116 19.36 8.74 8.00
N SER A 117 20.69 8.78 8.14
CA SER A 117 21.61 9.11 7.05
C SER A 117 21.47 8.16 5.86
N VAL A 118 21.17 6.88 6.10
CA VAL A 118 20.95 5.87 5.06
C VAL A 118 19.74 6.23 4.20
N ILE A 119 18.62 6.61 4.81
CA ILE A 119 17.41 6.96 4.07
C ILE A 119 17.58 8.28 3.32
N GLN A 120 18.22 9.27 3.95
CA GLN A 120 18.52 10.54 3.29
C GLN A 120 19.40 10.33 2.05
N ALA A 121 20.44 9.50 2.16
CA ALA A 121 21.32 9.16 1.03
C ALA A 121 20.56 8.44 -0.10
N ASN A 122 19.72 7.46 0.23
CA ASN A 122 18.92 6.73 -0.75
C ASN A 122 17.90 7.64 -1.44
N MET A 123 17.21 8.51 -0.69
CA MET A 123 16.28 9.48 -1.26
C MET A 123 16.97 10.50 -2.18
N ALA A 124 18.17 10.96 -1.81
CA ALA A 124 18.97 11.84 -2.66
C ALA A 124 19.39 11.13 -3.96
N TYR A 125 19.83 9.87 -3.85
CA TYR A 125 20.17 9.04 -5.01
C TYR A 125 18.97 8.82 -5.93
N SER A 126 17.79 8.52 -5.38
CA SER A 126 16.52 8.38 -6.11
C SER A 126 16.16 9.63 -6.91
N ARG A 127 16.27 10.82 -6.30
CA ARG A 127 16.02 12.09 -6.98
C ARG A 127 16.95 12.30 -8.17
N GLU A 128 18.23 11.96 -8.01
CA GLU A 128 19.20 12.09 -9.11
C GLU A 128 18.93 11.10 -10.24
N LEU A 129 18.52 9.86 -9.93
CA LEU A 129 18.06 8.92 -10.95
C LEU A 129 16.85 9.45 -11.72
N GLY A 130 15.86 10.00 -11.01
CA GLY A 130 14.69 10.61 -11.64
C GLY A 130 15.05 11.79 -12.54
N ARG A 131 15.93 12.68 -12.08
CA ARG A 131 16.42 13.80 -12.88
C ARG A 131 17.08 13.31 -14.18
N LYS A 132 17.96 12.31 -14.10
CA LYS A 132 18.64 11.72 -15.26
C LYS A 132 17.68 11.00 -16.22
N ALA A 133 16.59 10.43 -15.72
CA ALA A 133 15.58 9.80 -16.55
C ALA A 133 14.72 10.83 -17.31
N VAL A 134 14.55 12.03 -16.77
CA VAL A 134 13.79 13.13 -17.40
C VAL A 134 14.59 13.88 -18.46
N ILE A 135 15.92 13.93 -18.35
CA ILE A 135 16.76 14.45 -19.45
C ILE A 135 16.68 13.44 -20.60
N PRO A 136 16.07 13.79 -21.75
CA PRO A 136 16.16 12.93 -22.93
C PRO A 136 17.64 12.75 -23.21
N ARG A 137 18.11 11.51 -23.31
CA ARG A 137 19.43 11.28 -23.88
C ARG A 137 19.33 11.80 -25.31
N ASP A 138 19.89 12.98 -25.56
CA ASP A 138 20.09 13.45 -26.92
C ASP A 138 21.06 12.42 -27.53
N ASP A 139 20.51 11.47 -28.27
CA ASP A 139 21.21 10.47 -29.05
C ASP A 139 22.01 11.10 -30.20
N ARG A 140 21.91 12.43 -30.36
CA ARG A 140 22.76 13.26 -31.20
C ARG A 140 24.14 13.54 -30.57
N SER A 141 24.86 12.48 -30.23
CA SER A 141 26.32 12.48 -30.34
C SER A 141 26.71 11.58 -31.51
N GLY A 142 26.28 11.94 -32.73
CA GLY A 142 26.56 11.12 -33.90
C GLY A 142 25.80 11.39 -35.20
N SER A 143 25.36 12.62 -35.48
CA SER A 143 25.17 13.10 -36.88
C SER A 143 24.70 14.55 -36.87
N ALA A 144 25.30 15.35 -37.75
CA ALA A 144 25.02 16.76 -37.95
C ALA A 144 23.54 17.03 -38.31
N PRO A 145 23.00 18.23 -38.04
CA PRO A 145 21.70 18.62 -38.53
C PRO A 145 21.83 19.03 -39.99
N GLY A 146 21.29 18.26 -40.92
CA GLY A 146 21.35 18.66 -42.33
C GLY A 146 20.88 17.61 -43.30
N ALA A 147 19.58 17.54 -43.50
CA ALA A 147 18.90 17.37 -44.79
C ALA A 147 17.53 16.75 -44.56
N CYS A 148 16.46 17.52 -44.76
CA CYS A 148 15.24 16.91 -45.25
C CYS A 148 15.57 16.33 -46.63
N PRO A 149 15.31 15.03 -46.92
CA PRO A 149 15.38 14.57 -48.29
C PRO A 149 14.33 15.35 -49.09
N ASN A 150 14.78 16.05 -50.14
CA ASN A 150 13.87 16.64 -51.12
C ASN A 150 12.91 15.54 -51.62
N PRO A 151 11.58 15.72 -51.54
CA PRO A 151 10.69 14.82 -52.25
C PRO A 151 10.99 14.92 -53.76
N PRO A 152 10.85 13.83 -54.52
CA PRO A 152 11.10 13.86 -55.96
C PRO A 152 10.23 14.94 -56.60
N ALA A 153 10.83 15.74 -57.48
CA ALA A 153 10.12 16.74 -58.26
C ALA A 153 9.04 16.03 -59.08
N ASP A 154 7.78 16.30 -58.76
CA ASP A 154 6.63 15.84 -59.54
C ASP A 154 6.57 16.66 -60.84
N PRO A 155 6.82 16.04 -62.01
CA PRO A 155 6.81 16.76 -63.28
C PRO A 155 5.39 17.17 -63.72
N ASP A 156 4.33 16.68 -63.06
CA ASP A 156 2.94 16.92 -63.47
C ASP A 156 2.22 18.01 -62.67
N ARG A 157 2.89 18.67 -61.72
CA ARG A 157 2.28 19.77 -60.96
C ARG A 157 2.22 21.06 -61.80
N ARG A 158 1.14 21.19 -62.58
CA ARG A 158 0.79 22.45 -63.27
C ARG A 158 0.68 23.61 -62.26
N PRO A 159 1.14 24.83 -62.58
CA PRO A 159 0.94 25.97 -61.72
C PRO A 159 -0.58 26.24 -61.64
N ALA A 160 -1.14 26.16 -60.44
CA ALA A 160 -2.46 26.72 -60.21
C ALA A 160 -2.33 28.25 -60.32
N CYS A 161 -2.93 28.79 -61.36
CA CYS A 161 -3.04 30.22 -61.64
C CYS A 161 -3.65 31.00 -60.47
N GLU A 162 -3.15 32.23 -60.33
CA GLU A 162 -3.83 33.49 -59.97
C GLU A 162 -5.19 33.45 -59.26
N VAL A 163 -5.27 34.22 -58.15
CA VAL A 163 -6.13 35.42 -58.02
C VAL A 163 -5.35 36.50 -57.28
#